data_AF-A0A7X7R2A3-F1
#
_entry.id   AF-A0A7X7R2A3-F1
#
_cell.length_a   1.000
_cell.length_b   1.000
_cell.length_c   1.000
_cell.angle_alpha   90.00
_cell.angle_beta   90.00
_cell.angle_gamma   90.00
#
_symmetry.space_group_name_H-M   'P 1'
#
loop_
_entity.id
_entity.type
_entity.pdbx_description
1 polymer ?
#
loop_
_entity_poly.entity_id
_entity_poly.type
_entity_poly.pdbx_seq_one_letter_code
_entity_poly.pdbx_strand_id
1 'polypeptide(L)'
;MSKKEAFINEMENGYSCKGENLILGCAMLDGEIIPQAQVKIPLKTLNRHGLIAGATGTGKTKTLQVLAEQMSLQGIPVLLMDVKGDLSGLAKAGEAKDFIVERHQKLN
;
A
#
# COMPACT_ATOMS: atom_id res chain seq x y z
N MET A 1 4.88 -23.29 17.50
CA MET A 1 4.49 -22.12 16.69
C MET A 1 4.38 -22.59 15.24
N SER A 2 3.25 -22.38 14.59
CA SER A 2 3.06 -22.77 13.18
C SER A 2 3.94 -21.91 12.25
N LYS A 3 4.25 -22.40 11.04
CA LYS A 3 5.01 -21.63 10.02
C LYS A 3 4.37 -20.25 9.77
N LYS A 4 3.03 -20.22 9.72
CA LYS A 4 2.23 -19.01 9.52
C LYS A 4 2.34 -18.04 10.70
N GLU A 5 2.24 -18.53 11.94
CA GLU A 5 2.43 -17.69 13.14
C GLU A 5 3.84 -17.10 13.22
N ALA A 6 4.86 -17.91 12.94
CA ALA A 6 6.25 -17.44 12.94
C ALA A 6 6.46 -16.31 11.90
N PHE A 7 5.90 -16.48 10.70
CA PHE A 7 5.95 -15.47 9.64
C PHE A 7 5.20 -14.19 10.01
N ILE A 8 4.00 -14.29 10.59
CA ILE A 8 3.25 -13.12 11.06
C ILE A 8 4.06 -12.35 12.09
N ASN A 9 4.61 -13.05 13.09
CA ASN A 9 5.43 -12.43 14.13
C ASN A 9 6.69 -11.75 13.55
N GLU A 10 7.35 -12.38 12.58
CA GLU A 10 8.52 -11.79 11.91
C GLU A 10 8.14 -10.49 11.18
N MET A 11 7.04 -10.51 10.43
CA MET A 11 6.58 -9.35 9.68
C MET A 11 6.09 -8.22 10.60
N GLU A 12 5.34 -8.53 11.65
CA GLU A 12 4.88 -7.54 12.63
C GLU A 12 6.06 -6.86 13.35
N ASN A 13 7.07 -7.63 13.73
CA ASN A 13 8.27 -7.08 14.36
C ASN A 13 9.12 -6.26 13.36
N GLY A 14 9.31 -6.76 12.14
CA GLY A 14 10.11 -6.10 11.10
C GLY A 14 9.49 -4.79 10.57
N TYR A 15 8.17 -4.72 10.51
CA TYR A 15 7.41 -3.51 10.12
C TYR A 15 6.85 -2.74 11.32
N SER A 16 7.37 -3.00 12.52
CA SER A 16 7.03 -2.21 13.70
C SER A 16 7.51 -0.76 13.54
N CYS A 17 6.57 0.17 13.57
CA CYS A 17 6.83 1.59 13.35
C CYS A 17 6.43 2.38 14.61
N LYS A 18 7.24 3.36 15.02
CA LYS A 18 6.85 4.35 16.04
C LYS A 18 6.16 5.53 15.35
N GLY A 19 5.00 5.93 15.88
CA GLY A 19 4.21 7.04 15.35
C GLY A 19 3.40 6.67 14.10
N GLU A 20 2.98 7.69 13.37
CA GLU A 20 2.15 7.55 12.17
C GLU A 20 2.89 6.84 11.03
N ASN A 21 2.14 6.07 10.25
CA ASN A 21 2.65 5.25 9.17
C ASN A 21 1.62 5.13 8.03
N LEU A 22 2.13 4.86 6.83
CA LEU A 22 1.34 4.43 5.67
C LEU A 22 1.30 2.91 5.63
N ILE A 23 0.20 2.34 5.14
CA ILE A 23 0.04 0.90 4.92
C ILE A 23 0.12 0.65 3.41
N LEU A 24 1.18 0.01 2.93
CA LEU A 24 1.32 -0.31 1.50
C LEU A 24 0.52 -1.54 1.06
N GLY A 25 0.21 -2.42 2.01
CA GLY A 25 -0.48 -3.68 1.77
C GLY A 25 -0.16 -4.69 2.85
N CYS A 26 -0.33 -5.97 2.54
CA CYS A 26 0.00 -7.07 3.44
C CYS A 26 0.85 -8.11 2.73
N ALA A 27 1.55 -8.91 3.53
CA ALA A 27 2.44 -9.94 3.07
C ALA A 27 1.69 -11.12 2.45
N MET A 28 2.40 -11.88 1.63
CA MET A 28 1.94 -13.14 1.07
C MET A 28 2.89 -14.25 1.50
N LEU A 29 2.35 -15.38 1.95
CA LEU A 29 3.09 -16.58 2.32
C LEU A 29 2.56 -17.75 1.51
N ASP A 30 3.42 -18.42 0.74
CA ASP A 30 3.07 -19.58 -0.09
C ASP A 30 1.87 -19.34 -1.04
N GLY A 31 1.72 -18.10 -1.55
CA GLY A 31 0.62 -17.71 -2.44
C GLY A 31 -0.66 -17.27 -1.71
N GLU A 32 -0.72 -17.44 -0.40
CA GLU A 32 -1.83 -16.97 0.43
C GLU A 32 -1.57 -15.55 0.94
N ILE A 33 -2.59 -14.71 0.87
CA ILE A 33 -2.57 -13.37 1.47
C ILE A 33 -2.69 -13.53 2.98
N ILE A 34 -1.84 -12.82 3.72
CA ILE A 34 -1.82 -12.83 5.19
C ILE A 34 -2.20 -11.43 5.69
N PRO A 35 -3.51 -11.14 5.90
CA PRO A 35 -3.99 -9.80 6.28
C PRO A 35 -3.32 -9.22 7.53
N GLN A 36 -2.94 -10.07 8.49
CA GLN A 36 -2.30 -9.68 9.73
C GLN A 36 -0.88 -9.12 9.51
N ALA A 37 -0.17 -9.60 8.49
CA ALA A 37 1.21 -9.22 8.20
C ALA A 37 1.27 -7.93 7.35
N GLN A 38 0.86 -6.80 7.92
CA GLN A 38 0.83 -5.51 7.22
C GLN A 38 2.24 -4.96 6.94
N VAL A 39 2.43 -4.45 5.72
CA VAL A 39 3.65 -3.73 5.30
C VAL A 39 3.45 -2.23 5.53
N LYS A 40 4.21 -1.68 6.47
CA LYS A 40 4.08 -0.29 6.95
C LYS A 40 5.29 0.55 6.60
N ILE A 41 5.08 1.83 6.28
CA ILE A 41 6.14 2.81 6.08
C ILE A 41 5.96 3.96 7.08
N PRO A 42 6.92 4.23 7.99
CA PRO A 42 6.83 5.37 8.90
C PRO A 42 6.79 6.70 8.14
N LEU A 43 5.87 7.60 8.48
CA LEU A 43 5.76 8.92 7.83
C LEU A 43 7.08 9.70 7.89
N LYS A 44 7.79 9.62 9.01
CA LYS A 44 9.11 10.26 9.22
C LYS A 44 10.19 9.84 8.22
N THR A 45 10.00 8.75 7.47
CA THR A 45 10.96 8.29 6.46
C THR A 45 10.66 8.82 5.06
N LEU A 46 9.47 9.40 4.84
CA LEU A 46 9.03 9.91 3.55
C LEU A 46 9.74 11.21 3.13
N ASN A 47 10.52 11.82 4.02
CA ASN A 47 11.43 12.91 3.67
C ASN A 47 12.68 12.44 2.92
N ARG A 48 12.84 11.13 2.69
CA ARG A 48 13.84 10.55 1.80
C ARG A 48 13.21 10.25 0.44
N HIS A 49 14.00 10.39 -0.61
CA HIS A 49 13.56 10.02 -1.96
C HIS A 49 13.29 8.51 -2.04
N GLY A 50 12.23 8.14 -2.76
CA GLY A 50 11.88 6.76 -3.08
C GLY A 50 11.81 6.55 -4.59
N LEU A 51 11.93 5.29 -5.03
CA LEU A 51 11.83 4.89 -6.42
C LEU A 51 10.74 3.82 -6.56
N ILE A 52 9.73 4.08 -7.40
CA ILE A 52 8.74 3.09 -7.80
C ILE A 52 9.11 2.62 -9.22
N ALA A 53 9.66 1.41 -9.31
CA ALA A 53 10.08 0.80 -10.57
C ALA A 53 9.29 -0.49 -10.85
N GLY A 54 9.14 -0.84 -12.14
CA GLY A 54 8.42 -2.04 -12.57
C GLY A 54 8.03 -1.96 -14.05
N ALA A 55 7.66 -3.09 -14.65
CA ALA A 55 7.19 -3.13 -16.05
C ALA A 55 5.81 -2.46 -16.23
N THR A 56 5.39 -2.25 -17.47
CA THR A 56 4.03 -1.75 -17.75
C THR A 56 2.99 -2.75 -17.22
N GLY A 57 1.94 -2.24 -16.56
CA GLY A 57 0.88 -3.09 -15.98
C GLY A 57 1.19 -3.67 -14.60
N THR A 58 2.37 -3.46 -14.01
CA THR A 58 2.72 -4.03 -12.69
C THR A 58 2.26 -3.17 -11.50
N GLY A 59 1.38 -2.18 -11.73
CA GLY A 59 0.79 -1.38 -10.66
C GLY A 59 1.53 -0.12 -10.24
N LYS A 60 2.57 0.35 -10.96
CA LYS A 60 3.30 1.60 -10.62
C LYS A 60 2.39 2.79 -10.31
N THR A 61 1.45 3.10 -11.23
CA THR A 61 0.48 4.19 -11.04
C THR A 61 -0.41 3.93 -9.82
N LYS A 62 -0.88 2.68 -9.63
CA LYS A 62 -1.73 2.33 -8.48
C LYS A 62 -1.00 2.46 -7.15
N THR A 63 0.28 2.08 -7.07
CA THR A 63 1.11 2.30 -5.89
C THR A 63 1.28 3.79 -5.58
N LEU A 64 1.52 4.62 -6.61
CA LEU A 64 1.62 6.06 -6.43
C LEU A 64 0.29 6.67 -5.94
N GLN A 65 -0.84 6.17 -6.46
CA GLN A 65 -2.17 6.60 -6.04
C GLN A 65 -2.43 6.29 -4.56
N VAL A 66 -2.13 5.07 -4.11
CA VAL A 66 -2.30 4.66 -2.70
C VAL A 66 -1.44 5.52 -1.77
N LEU A 67 -0.19 5.79 -2.14
CA LEU A 67 0.69 6.66 -1.36
C LEU A 67 0.12 8.08 -1.26
N ALA A 68 -0.28 8.67 -2.39
CA ALA A 68 -0.81 10.02 -2.43
C ALA A 68 -2.11 10.16 -1.62
N GLU A 69 -3.02 9.20 -1.74
CA GLU A 69 -4.27 9.18 -0.98
C GLU A 69 -4.01 9.09 0.52
N GLN A 70 -3.17 8.14 0.97
CA GLN A 70 -2.89 8.01 2.39
C GLN A 70 -2.12 9.20 2.96
N MET A 71 -1.17 9.77 2.23
CA MET A 71 -0.48 11.00 2.65
C MET A 71 -1.46 12.17 2.79
N SER A 72 -2.38 12.32 1.82
CA SER A 72 -3.43 13.34 1.86
C SER A 72 -4.38 13.15 3.05
N LEU A 73 -4.77 11.90 3.36
CA LEU A 73 -5.59 11.56 4.54
C LEU A 73 -4.89 11.87 5.87
N GLN A 74 -3.56 11.86 5.90
CA GLN A 74 -2.76 12.29 7.06
C GLN A 74 -2.50 13.82 7.06
N GLY A 75 -3.12 14.58 6.16
CA GLY A 75 -2.97 16.03 6.06
C GLY A 75 -1.66 16.49 5.41
N ILE A 76 -0.90 15.58 4.79
CA ILE A 76 0.35 15.92 4.09
C ILE A 76 0.01 16.41 2.68
N PRO A 77 0.42 17.64 2.29
CA PRO A 77 0.24 18.12 0.92
C PRO A 77 1.03 17.26 -0.08
N VAL A 78 0.37 16.81 -1.15
CA VAL A 78 0.98 16.00 -2.21
C VAL A 78 0.88 16.70 -3.55
N LEU A 79 2.01 16.88 -4.23
CA LEU A 79 2.07 17.34 -5.62
C LEU A 79 2.45 16.16 -6.53
N LEU A 80 1.59 15.86 -7.51
CA LEU A 80 1.82 14.79 -8.48
C LEU A 80 1.93 15.36 -9.89
N MET A 81 2.86 14.82 -10.68
CA MET A 81 2.96 15.10 -12.11
C MET A 81 2.17 14.05 -12.88
N ASP A 82 1.02 14.44 -13.45
CA ASP A 82 0.15 13.55 -14.21
C ASP A 82 0.41 13.67 -15.72
N VAL A 83 1.44 12.96 -16.21
CA VAL A 83 1.85 13.04 -17.63
C VAL A 83 0.85 12.33 -18.55
N LYS A 84 0.19 11.27 -18.07
CA LYS A 84 -0.69 10.42 -18.88
C LYS A 84 -2.18 10.60 -18.60
N GLY A 85 -2.53 11.42 -17.60
CA GLY A 85 -3.91 11.61 -17.16
C GLY A 85 -4.43 10.47 -16.27
N ASP A 86 -3.56 9.54 -15.85
CA ASP A 86 -3.95 8.37 -15.07
C ASP A 86 -3.98 8.62 -13.56
N LEU A 87 -3.39 9.72 -13.07
CA LEU A 87 -3.40 10.08 -11.64
C LEU A 87 -4.60 10.95 -11.25
N SER A 88 -5.05 11.84 -12.13
CA SER A 88 -6.17 12.77 -11.88
C SER A 88 -7.48 12.07 -11.51
N GLY A 89 -7.64 10.80 -11.87
CA GLY A 89 -8.75 9.94 -11.43
C GLY A 89 -8.88 9.80 -9.91
N LEU A 90 -7.82 10.06 -9.13
CA LEU A 90 -7.86 10.10 -7.66
C LEU A 90 -8.88 11.11 -7.10
N ALA A 91 -9.17 12.19 -7.85
CA ALA A 91 -10.09 13.24 -7.41
C ALA A 91 -11.57 12.83 -7.49
N LYS A 92 -11.88 11.62 -7.97
CA LYS A 92 -13.24 11.10 -8.11
C LYS A 92 -13.41 9.84 -7.28
N ALA A 93 -14.62 9.65 -6.74
CA ALA A 93 -14.98 8.40 -6.08
C ALA A 93 -14.85 7.23 -7.07
N GLY A 94 -14.26 6.12 -6.59
CA GLY A 94 -14.17 4.90 -7.37
C GLY A 94 -15.51 4.17 -7.47
N GLU A 95 -15.68 3.40 -8.54
CA GLU A 95 -16.82 2.49 -8.71
C GLU A 95 -16.45 1.09 -8.20
N ALA A 96 -17.36 0.48 -7.46
CA ALA A 96 -17.21 -0.91 -7.06
C ALA A 96 -17.35 -1.83 -8.28
N LYS A 97 -16.34 -2.68 -8.50
CA LYS A 97 -16.33 -3.71 -9.54
C LYS A 97 -16.05 -5.06 -8.89
N ASP A 98 -16.61 -6.13 -9.43
CA ASP A 98 -16.53 -7.46 -8.81
C ASP A 98 -15.09 -7.88 -8.49
N PHE A 99 -14.16 -7.72 -9.44
CA PHE A 99 -12.75 -8.06 -9.22
C PHE A 99 -12.07 -7.24 -8.11
N ILE A 100 -12.55 -6.02 -7.83
CA ILE A 100 -12.05 -5.17 -6.75
C ILE A 100 -12.61 -5.69 -5.42
N VAL A 101 -13.91 -5.99 -5.39
CA VAL A 101 -14.59 -6.51 -4.19
C VAL A 101 -14.01 -7.86 -3.78
N GLU A 102 -13.85 -8.78 -4.72
CA GLU A 102 -13.23 -10.10 -4.48
C GLU A 102 -11.81 -9.98 -3.94
N ARG A 103 -11.01 -9.03 -4.46
CA ARG A 103 -9.65 -8.80 -3.97
C ARG A 103 -9.67 -8.19 -2.57
N HIS A 104 -10.56 -7.25 -2.29
CA HIS A 104 -10.71 -6.61 -0.99
C HIS A 104 -11.13 -7.60 0.10
N GLN A 105 -12.01 -8.56 -0.22
CA GLN A 105 -12.39 -9.64 0.70
C GLN A 105 -11.22 -10.53 1.12
N LYS A 106 -10.15 -10.63 0.31
CA LYS A 106 -8.94 -11.39 0.67
C LYS A 106 -7.99 -10.59 1.57
N LEU A 107 -8.21 -9.29 1.71
CA LEU A 107 -7.36 -8.36 2.46
C LEU A 107 -7.93 -8.03 3.85
N ASN A 108 -9.21 -8.32 4.11
CA ASN A 108 -9.92 -8.02 5.35
C ASN A 108 -10.33 -9.28 6.12
#